data_AF-A0A7X6S713-F1
#
_entry.id   AF-A0A7X6S713-F1
#
_cell.length_a   1.000
_cell.length_b   1.000
_cell.length_c   1.000
_cell.angle_alpha   90.00
_cell.angle_beta   90.00
_cell.angle_gamma   90.00
#
_symmetry.space_group_name_H-M   'P 1'
#
loop_
_entity.id
_entity.type
_entity.pdbx_description
1 polymer ?
#
loop_
_entity_poly.entity_id
_entity_poly.type
_entity_poly.pdbx_seq_one_letter_code
_entity_poly.pdbx_strand_id
1 'polypeptide(L)'
;MYTQLDVCIEPDVKVKYIIEEDPENPPTTWQIARGVVRLANQQSIKKILIVAAKPHLWRVLRDVKQAVREAGKEIEVCVCEEIEQYPENSWFCPDSTQDRVRSREKWNKREKILKLIPFFIYKNIAK
;
A
#
# COMPACT_ATOMS: atom_id res chain seq x y z
N MET A 1 13.30 0.77 -1.13
CA MET A 1 11.91 0.76 -0.64
C MET A 1 11.30 2.15 -0.76
N TYR A 2 10.04 2.27 -1.15
CA TYR A 2 9.31 3.54 -1.20
C TYR A 2 8.11 3.42 -0.25
N THR A 3 8.06 4.27 0.76
CA THR A 3 7.19 4.08 1.93
C THR A 3 6.95 5.39 2.67
N GLN A 4 6.07 5.32 3.67
CA GLN A 4 5.68 6.41 4.56
C GLN A 4 6.70 6.60 5.69
N LEU A 5 6.70 7.77 6.35
CA LEU A 5 7.65 8.12 7.42
C LEU A 5 7.44 7.32 8.71
N ASP A 6 6.22 6.86 8.96
CA ASP A 6 5.84 6.10 10.16
C ASP A 6 6.24 4.61 10.10
N VAL A 7 6.84 4.17 9.00
CA VAL A 7 7.33 2.80 8.84
C VAL A 7 8.77 2.70 9.34
N CYS A 8 8.99 1.90 10.39
CA CYS A 8 10.33 1.55 10.85
C CYS A 8 10.99 0.58 9.87
N ILE A 9 12.24 0.85 9.49
CA ILE A 9 12.96 0.12 8.45
C ILE A 9 14.35 -0.17 8.95
N GLU A 10 14.84 -1.39 8.71
CA GLU A 10 16.21 -1.74 9.05
C GLU A 10 17.22 -0.86 8.31
N PRO A 11 18.36 -0.50 8.95
CA PRO A 11 19.31 0.49 8.41
C PRO A 11 19.87 0.15 7.02
N ASP A 12 19.93 -1.14 6.67
CA ASP A 12 20.57 -1.63 5.45
C ASP A 12 19.68 -1.54 4.19
N VAL A 13 18.41 -1.14 4.35
CA VAL A 13 17.50 -0.96 3.22
C VAL A 13 17.61 0.48 2.69
N LYS A 14 17.91 0.65 1.40
CA LYS A 14 17.81 1.98 0.77
C LYS A 14 16.35 2.42 0.69
N VAL A 15 15.99 3.49 1.40
CA VAL A 15 14.62 4.02 1.48
C VAL A 15 14.50 5.36 0.78
N LYS A 16 13.41 5.55 0.04
CA LYS A 16 12.90 6.85 -0.37
C LYS A 16 11.57 7.09 0.32
N TYR A 17 11.56 8.04 1.24
CA TYR A 17 10.35 8.46 1.94
C TYR A 17 9.52 9.40 1.08
N ILE A 18 8.22 9.44 1.34
CA ILE A 18 7.36 10.54 0.89
C ILE A 18 7.73 11.75 1.77
N ILE A 19 8.22 12.83 1.15
CA ILE A 19 8.83 13.97 1.86
C ILE A 19 7.76 14.95 2.39
N GLU A 20 6.54 14.88 1.86
CA GLU A 20 5.41 15.73 2.23
C GLU A 20 4.29 14.86 2.83
N GLU A 21 4.44 14.44 4.08
CA GLU A 21 3.37 13.78 4.83
C GLU A 21 2.77 14.73 5.85
N ASP A 22 1.44 14.86 5.84
CA ASP A 22 0.70 15.41 6.96
C ASP A 22 0.56 14.29 8.01
N PRO A 23 1.11 14.44 9.24
CA PRO A 23 0.99 13.44 10.29
C PRO A 23 -0.46 13.11 10.66
N GLU A 24 -1.39 14.05 10.46
CA GLU A 24 -2.82 13.84 10.71
C GLU A 24 -3.53 13.16 9.53
N ASN A 25 -2.95 13.20 8.34
CA ASN A 25 -3.50 12.63 7.12
C ASN A 25 -2.43 11.85 6.33
N PRO A 26 -2.03 10.66 6.82
CA PRO A 26 -1.00 9.87 6.18
C PRO A 26 -1.41 9.48 4.75
N PRO A 27 -0.47 9.40 3.79
CA PRO A 27 -0.82 9.15 2.41
C PRO A 27 -1.56 7.82 2.23
N THR A 28 -2.56 7.87 1.37
CA THR A 28 -3.37 6.72 0.99
C THR A 28 -2.55 5.73 0.16
N THR A 29 -2.99 4.47 0.14
CA THR A 29 -2.38 3.44 -0.72
C THR A 29 -2.33 3.85 -2.19
N TRP A 30 -3.31 4.63 -2.66
CA TRP A 30 -3.34 5.19 -4.01
C TRP A 30 -2.21 6.21 -4.27
N GLN A 31 -2.01 7.16 -3.36
CA GLN A 31 -0.93 8.15 -3.48
C GLN A 31 0.44 7.46 -3.50
N ILE A 32 0.65 6.48 -2.61
CA ILE A 32 1.87 5.67 -2.56
C ILE A 32 2.07 4.93 -3.88
N ALA A 33 1.04 4.25 -4.38
CA ALA A 33 1.11 3.50 -5.64
C ALA A 33 1.53 4.37 -6.83
N ARG A 34 0.96 5.57 -6.94
CA ARG A 34 1.37 6.54 -7.99
C ARG A 34 2.80 7.01 -7.81
N GLY A 35 3.23 7.27 -6.58
CA GLY A 35 4.60 7.65 -6.24
C GLY A 35 5.61 6.58 -6.66
N VAL A 36 5.33 5.31 -6.32
CA VAL A 36 6.15 4.15 -6.71
C VAL A 36 6.26 4.04 -8.23
N VAL A 37 5.15 4.09 -8.97
CA VAL A 37 5.17 3.94 -10.43
C VAL A 37 5.91 5.09 -11.11
N ARG A 38 5.73 6.32 -10.62
CA ARG A 38 6.49 7.49 -11.11
C ARG A 38 7.99 7.30 -10.90
N LEU A 39 8.39 6.89 -9.71
CA LEU A 39 9.79 6.64 -9.38
C LEU A 39 10.37 5.51 -10.24
N ALA A 40 9.63 4.40 -10.38
CA ALA A 40 10.03 3.28 -11.20
C ALA A 40 10.26 3.71 -12.64
N ASN A 41 9.37 4.54 -13.20
CA ASN A 41 9.53 5.10 -14.54
C ASN A 41 10.76 6.03 -14.65
N GLN A 42 10.98 6.93 -13.68
CA GLN A 42 12.16 7.81 -13.66
C GLN A 42 13.48 7.04 -13.62
N GLN A 43 13.48 5.88 -12.96
CA GLN A 43 14.68 5.04 -12.78
C GLN A 43 14.75 3.87 -13.76
N SER A 44 13.86 3.81 -14.76
CA SER A 44 13.76 2.69 -15.72
C SER A 44 13.61 1.31 -15.07
N ILE A 45 13.01 1.25 -13.88
CA ILE A 45 12.71 0.00 -13.16
C ILE A 45 11.56 -0.70 -13.87
N LYS A 46 11.76 -1.99 -14.18
CA LYS A 46 10.78 -2.84 -14.88
C LYS A 46 10.00 -3.77 -13.96
N LYS A 47 10.38 -3.87 -12.69
CA LYS A 47 9.75 -4.77 -11.71
C LYS A 47 9.56 -4.07 -10.37
N ILE A 48 8.35 -4.16 -9.85
CA ILE A 48 7.97 -3.71 -8.50
C ILE A 48 7.66 -4.96 -7.67
N LEU A 49 8.37 -5.12 -6.55
CA LEU A 49 8.04 -6.10 -5.52
C LEU A 49 7.22 -5.43 -4.42
N ILE A 50 6.05 -5.99 -4.14
CA ILE A 50 5.14 -5.53 -3.09
C ILE A 50 5.44 -6.30 -1.81
N VAL A 51 5.78 -5.55 -0.77
CA VAL A 51 5.85 -6.02 0.62
C VAL A 51 4.72 -5.32 1.37
N ALA A 52 3.73 -6.08 1.83
CA ALA A 52 2.59 -5.55 2.58
C ALA A 52 2.03 -6.62 3.51
N ALA A 53 1.43 -6.19 4.62
CA ALA A 53 0.66 -7.09 5.46
C ALA A 53 -0.44 -7.78 4.63
N LYS A 54 -0.60 -9.09 4.81
CA LYS A 54 -1.59 -9.92 4.09
C LYS A 54 -3.00 -9.30 4.00
N PRO A 55 -3.58 -8.70 5.07
CA PRO A 55 -4.90 -8.08 4.99
C PRO A 55 -5.00 -6.87 4.05
N HIS A 56 -3.87 -6.20 3.78
CA HIS A 56 -3.75 -5.03 2.92
C HIS A 56 -3.42 -5.38 1.46
N LEU A 57 -2.88 -6.58 1.22
CA LEU A 57 -2.22 -6.96 -0.01
C LEU A 57 -3.09 -6.73 -1.26
N TRP A 58 -4.38 -7.10 -1.18
CA TRP A 58 -5.31 -6.94 -2.29
C TRP A 58 -5.45 -5.47 -2.73
N ARG A 59 -5.47 -4.53 -1.77
CA ARG A 59 -5.62 -3.09 -2.06
C ARG A 59 -4.34 -2.54 -2.67
N VAL A 60 -3.18 -2.89 -2.10
CA VAL A 60 -1.88 -2.47 -2.63
C VAL A 60 -1.70 -2.97 -4.06
N LEU A 61 -1.99 -4.24 -4.32
CA LEU A 61 -1.95 -4.82 -5.66
C LEU A 61 -2.89 -4.10 -6.64
N ARG A 62 -4.14 -3.86 -6.24
CA ARG A 62 -5.12 -3.14 -7.06
C ARG A 62 -4.59 -1.76 -7.44
N ASP A 63 -4.15 -0.98 -6.46
CA ASP A 63 -3.76 0.42 -6.63
C ASP A 63 -2.47 0.54 -7.46
N VAL A 64 -1.46 -0.31 -7.20
CA VAL A 64 -0.21 -0.34 -7.99
C VAL A 64 -0.48 -0.77 -9.43
N LYS A 65 -1.24 -1.85 -9.65
CA LYS A 65 -1.57 -2.30 -11.01
C LYS A 65 -2.35 -1.23 -11.77
N GLN A 66 -3.27 -0.54 -11.11
CA GLN A 66 -4.02 0.54 -11.72
C GLN A 66 -3.13 1.75 -12.04
N ALA A 67 -2.19 2.11 -11.16
CA ALA A 67 -1.21 3.16 -11.43
C ALA A 67 -0.30 2.82 -12.61
N VAL A 68 0.14 1.56 -12.74
CA VAL A 68 0.93 1.09 -13.91
C VAL A 68 0.12 1.22 -15.20
N ARG A 69 -1.16 0.81 -15.17
CA ARG A 69 -2.09 0.97 -16.31
C ARG A 69 -2.28 2.43 -16.70
N GLU A 70 -2.55 3.32 -15.74
CA GLU A 70 -2.73 4.75 -16.01
C GLU A 70 -1.46 5.42 -16.53
N ALA A 71 -0.27 4.94 -16.13
CA ALA A 71 1.00 5.43 -16.65
C ALA A 71 1.32 4.93 -18.07
N GLY A 72 0.57 3.93 -18.59
CA GLY A 72 0.83 3.30 -19.88
C GLY A 72 2.19 2.62 -19.95
N LYS A 73 2.63 1.98 -18.85
CA LYS A 73 3.95 1.36 -18.74
C LYS A 73 3.88 -0.16 -18.62
N GLU A 74 4.90 -0.81 -19.14
CA GLU A 74 5.17 -2.23 -18.90
C GLU A 74 6.08 -2.37 -17.67
N ILE A 75 5.45 -2.44 -16.50
CA ILE A 75 6.12 -2.71 -15.23
C ILE A 75 5.49 -3.97 -14.63
N GLU A 76 6.30 -4.98 -14.39
CA GLU A 76 5.91 -6.21 -13.70
C GLU A 76 5.63 -5.90 -12.22
N VAL A 77 4.51 -6.40 -11.70
CA VAL A 77 4.12 -6.22 -10.29
C VAL A 77 4.01 -7.60 -9.63
N CYS A 78 4.94 -7.86 -8.72
CA CYS A 78 5.03 -9.12 -7.98
C CYS A 78 4.82 -8.90 -6.48
N VAL A 79 4.45 -9.96 -5.77
CA VAL A 79 4.40 -9.98 -4.31
C VAL A 79 5.69 -10.63 -3.81
N CYS A 80 6.29 -10.07 -2.77
CA CYS A 80 7.46 -10.65 -2.09
C CYS A 80 7.04 -11.95 -1.38
N GLU A 81 7.77 -13.05 -1.54
CA GLU A 81 7.39 -14.35 -0.96
C GLU A 81 7.57 -14.37 0.57
N GLU A 82 8.48 -13.55 1.09
CA GLU A 82 8.80 -13.41 2.51
C GLU A 82 7.61 -12.92 3.34
N ILE A 83 6.59 -12.31 2.72
CA ILE A 83 5.37 -11.97 3.46
C ILE A 83 4.66 -13.21 4.01
N GLU A 84 4.91 -14.39 3.43
CA GLU A 84 4.29 -15.64 3.87
C GLU A 84 4.77 -16.08 5.26
N GLN A 85 5.96 -15.66 5.66
CA GLN A 85 6.55 -15.94 6.97
C GLN A 85 5.75 -15.28 8.12
N TYR A 86 4.92 -14.29 7.81
CA TYR A 86 4.14 -13.55 8.80
C TYR A 86 2.67 -14.00 8.78
N PRO A 87 2.12 -14.45 9.93
CA PRO A 87 0.73 -14.87 10.01
C PRO A 87 -0.21 -13.67 9.83
N GLU A 88 -1.26 -13.82 9.04
CA GLU A 88 -2.21 -12.73 8.75
C GLU A 88 -2.88 -12.16 10.02
N ASN A 89 -3.01 -12.96 11.07
CA ASN A 89 -3.66 -12.56 12.32
C ASN A 89 -2.76 -11.70 13.22
N SER A 90 -1.43 -11.69 13.04
CA SER A 90 -0.55 -10.81 13.82
C SER A 90 -0.73 -9.33 13.48
N TRP A 91 -1.42 -9.03 12.37
CA TRP A 91 -1.78 -7.67 11.99
C TRP A 91 -2.81 -7.04 12.95
N PHE A 92 -3.65 -7.84 13.60
CA PHE A 92 -4.70 -7.29 14.45
C PHE A 92 -4.28 -7.20 15.90
N CYS A 93 -4.54 -6.04 16.49
CA CYS A 93 -4.20 -5.75 17.87
C CYS A 93 -5.42 -5.11 18.55
N PRO A 94 -6.06 -5.80 19.51
CA PRO A 94 -7.20 -5.27 20.26
C PRO A 94 -6.93 -3.91 20.91
N ASP A 95 -5.68 -3.68 21.34
CA ASP A 95 -5.23 -2.46 21.99
C ASP A 95 -4.82 -1.34 21.01
N SER A 96 -4.97 -1.58 19.70
CA SER A 96 -4.64 -0.56 18.70
C SER A 96 -5.47 0.71 18.90
N THR A 97 -4.82 1.87 18.72
CA THR A 97 -5.50 3.17 18.64
C THR A 97 -6.35 3.32 17.37
N GLN A 98 -6.09 2.49 16.36
CA GLN A 98 -6.88 2.44 15.13
C GLN A 98 -7.98 1.38 15.23
N ASP A 99 -9.24 1.79 15.44
CA ASP A 99 -10.36 0.86 15.69
C ASP A 99 -10.50 -0.24 14.61
N ARG A 100 -10.26 0.13 13.34
CA ARG A 100 -10.34 -0.76 12.18
C ARG A 100 -9.37 -1.94 12.20
N VAL A 101 -8.26 -1.88 12.94
CA VAL A 101 -7.27 -2.98 13.03
C VAL A 101 -7.39 -3.76 14.34
N ARG A 102 -8.38 -3.46 15.19
CA ARG A 102 -8.61 -4.20 16.44
C ARG A 102 -9.10 -5.63 16.24
N SER A 103 -9.81 -5.89 15.14
CA SER A 103 -10.26 -7.24 14.78
C SER A 103 -10.43 -7.42 13.28
N ARG A 104 -10.39 -8.68 12.83
CA ARG A 104 -10.68 -9.10 11.44
C ARG A 104 -12.04 -8.61 10.97
N GLU A 105 -13.05 -8.62 11.82
CA GLU A 105 -14.41 -8.22 11.49
C GLU A 105 -14.51 -6.74 11.17
N LYS A 106 -13.93 -5.89 12.03
CA LYS A 106 -13.88 -4.43 11.82
C LYS A 106 -13.12 -4.09 10.55
N TRP A 107 -11.99 -4.76 10.33
CA TRP A 107 -11.23 -4.67 9.10
C TRP A 107 -12.09 -5.00 7.87
N ASN A 108 -12.72 -6.19 7.88
CA ASN A 108 -13.54 -6.67 6.77
C ASN A 108 -14.73 -5.76 6.46
N LYS A 109 -15.37 -5.15 7.48
CA LYS A 109 -16.45 -4.19 7.27
C LYS A 109 -15.99 -3.01 6.42
N ARG A 110 -14.82 -2.44 6.73
CA ARG A 110 -14.21 -1.35 5.96
C ARG A 110 -13.77 -1.81 4.57
N GLU A 111 -13.09 -2.95 4.47
CA GLU A 111 -12.57 -3.42 3.18
C GLU A 111 -13.70 -3.79 2.22
N LYS A 112 -14.85 -4.30 2.70
CA LYS A 112 -16.03 -4.55 1.87
C LYS A 112 -16.50 -3.27 1.17
N ILE A 113 -16.57 -2.15 1.91
CA ILE A 113 -16.93 -0.84 1.32
C ILE A 113 -15.93 -0.47 0.21
N LEU A 114 -14.63 -0.58 0.49
CA LEU A 114 -13.58 -0.24 -0.48
C LEU A 114 -13.54 -1.15 -1.72
N LYS A 115 -13.99 -2.40 -1.59
CA LYS A 115 -14.13 -3.35 -2.71
C LYS A 115 -15.33 -3.03 -3.59
N LEU A 116 -16.40 -2.49 -3.00
CA LEU A 116 -17.64 -2.16 -3.71
C LEU A 116 -17.60 -0.79 -4.40
N ILE A 117 -16.81 0.16 -3.87
CA ILE A 117 -16.67 1.47 -4.49
C ILE A 117 -15.97 1.32 -5.86
N PRO A 118 -16.58 1.81 -6.95
CA PRO A 118 -15.92 1.86 -8.26
C PRO A 118 -14.59 2.62 -8.19
N PHE A 119 -13.56 2.13 -8.88
CA PHE A 119 -12.21 2.69 -8.75
C PHE A 119 -12.14 4.19 -9.10
N PHE A 120 -12.94 4.64 -10.07
CA PHE A 120 -12.97 6.06 -10.45
C PHE A 120 -13.51 6.97 -9.34
N ILE A 121 -14.37 6.46 -8.45
CA ILE A 121 -14.84 7.18 -7.26
C ILE A 121 -13.75 7.10 -6.18
N TYR A 122 -13.19 5.92 -5.96
CA TYR A 122 -12.12 5.70 -4.98
C TYR A 122 -10.95 6.68 -5.17
N LYS A 123 -10.45 6.83 -6.41
CA LYS A 123 -9.31 7.72 -6.70
C LYS A 123 -9.60 9.20 -6.44
N ASN A 124 -10.87 9.62 -6.44
CA ASN A 124 -11.25 11.00 -6.17
C ASN A 124 -11.35 11.30 -4.68
N ILE A 125 -11.61 10.27 -3.86
CA ILE A 125 -11.71 10.36 -2.40
C ILE A 125 -10.35 10.08 -1.74
N ALA A 126 -9.53 9.21 -2.34
CA ALA A 126 -8.18 8.89 -1.88
C ALA A 126 -7.14 9.92 -2.38
N LYS A 127 -7.42 11.21 -2.18
CA LYS A 127 -6.56 12.33 -2.61
C LYS A 127 -5.62 12.81 -1.53
#